data_AF-A0A328B130-F1
#
_entry.id   AF-A0A328B130-F1
#
_cell.length_a   1.000
_cell.length_b   1.000
_cell.length_c   1.000
_cell.angle_alpha   90.00
_cell.angle_beta   90.00
_cell.angle_gamma   90.00
#
_symmetry.space_group_name_H-M   'P 1'
#
loop_
_entity.id
_entity.type
_entity.pdbx_description
1 polymer ?
#
loop_
_entity_poly.entity_id
_entity_poly.type
_entity_poly.pdbx_seq_one_letter_code
_entity_poly.pdbx_strand_id
1 'polypeptide(L)'
;MRVLALALAMILIAAPVALAGPLPDFAWNTPYPAVSAGLAARGYHPERVPNRDHIACEDHPGLCERHPETWTCNDDTEDSCDLVWRAPDRSVVLVSVSDRGGPAPVFNRLRAATRAEEDAMFKPRPQLPDFRSKTPYPVVRRALIRQGYRPQPLDQADCASNREEVCRRFPENESCSGTGVGSCLFVFRRVSDGALAEVETADRGVPLGFHGFFLMDPADARSLKLAQPRR
;
A
#
# COMPACT_ATOMS: atom_id res chain seq x y z
N MET A 1 -57.92 36.29 11.87
CA MET A 1 -56.53 35.79 11.80
C MET A 1 -56.52 34.57 10.88
N ARG A 2 -56.08 34.73 9.62
CA ARG A 2 -56.00 33.66 8.61
C ARG A 2 -54.57 33.12 8.62
N VAL A 3 -54.39 31.91 9.13
CA VAL A 3 -53.09 31.22 9.15
C VAL A 3 -52.94 30.48 7.81
N LEU A 4 -52.09 31.00 6.94
CA LEU A 4 -51.70 30.34 5.69
C LEU A 4 -50.69 29.22 6.04
N ALA A 5 -51.09 27.96 5.86
CA ALA A 5 -50.20 26.82 5.93
C ALA A 5 -49.48 26.65 4.59
N LEU A 6 -48.19 27.03 4.52
CA LEU A 6 -47.32 26.67 3.40
C LEU A 6 -46.88 25.21 3.57
N ALA A 7 -47.44 24.32 2.76
CA ALA A 7 -46.93 22.96 2.58
C ALA A 7 -45.70 23.02 1.65
N LEU A 8 -44.51 22.94 2.24
CA LEU A 8 -43.26 22.75 1.49
C LEU A 8 -43.26 21.31 0.93
N ALA A 9 -43.57 21.15 -0.36
CA ALA A 9 -43.36 19.89 -1.07
C ALA A 9 -41.87 19.68 -1.30
N MET A 10 -41.20 18.90 -0.43
CA MET A 10 -39.86 18.38 -0.71
C MET A 10 -39.98 17.34 -1.83
N ILE A 11 -39.77 17.78 -3.07
CA ILE A 11 -39.56 16.89 -4.22
C ILE A 11 -38.14 16.35 -4.10
N LEU A 12 -38.00 15.14 -3.56
CA LEU A 12 -36.79 14.34 -3.65
C LEU A 12 -36.59 13.97 -5.14
N ILE A 13 -35.79 14.76 -5.85
CA ILE A 13 -35.28 14.40 -7.17
C ILE A 13 -34.29 13.26 -6.94
N ALA A 14 -34.78 12.03 -7.00
CA ALA A 14 -33.92 10.87 -7.14
C ALA A 14 -33.23 10.99 -8.50
N ALA A 15 -31.97 11.44 -8.52
CA ALA A 15 -31.16 11.37 -9.72
C ALA A 15 -31.18 9.90 -10.19
N PRO A 16 -31.50 9.63 -11.47
CA PRO A 16 -31.46 8.27 -11.97
C PRO A 16 -30.06 7.73 -11.71
N VAL A 17 -29.99 6.66 -10.92
CA VAL A 17 -28.74 5.92 -10.73
C VAL A 17 -28.45 5.32 -12.10
N ALA A 18 -27.52 5.94 -12.83
CA ALA A 18 -27.03 5.40 -14.08
C ALA A 18 -26.44 4.03 -13.76
N LEU A 19 -27.15 2.97 -14.16
CA LEU A 19 -26.61 1.61 -14.15
C LEU A 19 -25.32 1.65 -14.95
N ALA A 20 -24.23 1.18 -14.33
CA ALA A 20 -22.96 0.96 -14.99
C ALA A 20 -23.23 0.24 -16.33
N GLY A 21 -22.98 0.93 -17.45
CA GLY A 21 -23.05 0.28 -18.75
C GLY A 21 -22.05 -0.88 -18.81
N PRO A 22 -22.18 -1.80 -19.79
CA PRO A 22 -21.15 -2.82 -19.99
C PRO A 22 -19.78 -2.16 -20.16
N LEU A 23 -18.74 -2.80 -19.62
CA LEU A 23 -17.37 -2.33 -19.76
C LEU A 23 -17.02 -2.18 -21.25
N PRO A 24 -16.26 -1.14 -21.63
CA PRO A 24 -15.76 -1.00 -22.98
C PRO A 24 -14.91 -2.21 -23.36
N ASP A 25 -15.18 -2.80 -24.52
CA ASP A 25 -14.37 -3.90 -25.03
C ASP A 25 -13.23 -3.33 -25.90
N PHE A 26 -12.04 -3.91 -25.75
CA PHE A 26 -10.85 -3.57 -26.51
C PHE A 26 -10.22 -4.85 -27.03
N ALA A 27 -9.74 -4.84 -28.27
CA ALA A 27 -9.05 -5.99 -28.83
C ALA A 27 -7.78 -6.30 -28.00
N TRP A 28 -7.50 -7.59 -27.81
CA TRP A 28 -6.24 -8.03 -27.24
C TRP A 28 -5.05 -7.42 -28.01
N ASN A 29 -3.99 -7.05 -27.29
CA ASN A 29 -2.81 -6.35 -27.79
C ASN A 29 -3.04 -4.91 -28.31
N THR A 30 -4.20 -4.29 -28.08
CA THR A 30 -4.40 -2.87 -28.43
C THR A 30 -3.36 -2.02 -27.70
N PRO A 31 -2.63 -1.10 -28.36
CA PRO A 31 -1.69 -0.21 -27.69
C PRO A 31 -2.39 0.57 -26.57
N TYR A 32 -1.78 0.60 -25.37
CA TYR A 32 -2.38 1.27 -24.22
C TYR A 32 -2.79 2.73 -24.48
N PRO A 33 -2.04 3.56 -25.26
CA PRO A 33 -2.51 4.90 -25.61
C PRO A 33 -3.88 4.93 -26.30
N ALA A 34 -4.19 3.93 -27.13
CA ALA A 34 -5.50 3.81 -27.79
C ALA A 34 -6.59 3.37 -26.80
N VAL A 35 -6.27 2.46 -25.86
CA VAL A 35 -7.19 2.06 -24.78
C VAL A 35 -7.49 3.23 -23.87
N SER A 36 -6.46 3.94 -23.41
CA SER A 36 -6.55 5.14 -22.58
C SER A 36 -7.42 6.22 -23.23
N ALA A 37 -7.20 6.52 -24.52
CA ALA A 37 -8.03 7.45 -25.27
C ALA A 37 -9.50 6.98 -25.38
N GLY A 38 -9.73 5.68 -25.61
CA GLY A 38 -11.06 5.10 -25.67
C GLY A 38 -11.81 5.12 -24.34
N LEU A 39 -11.11 4.90 -23.22
CA LEU A 39 -11.64 5.04 -21.87
C LEU A 39 -11.99 6.50 -21.57
N ALA A 40 -11.07 7.43 -21.85
CA ALA A 40 -11.27 8.86 -21.65
C ALA A 40 -12.47 9.41 -22.44
N ALA A 41 -12.63 8.99 -23.71
CA ALA A 41 -13.79 9.37 -24.54
C ALA A 41 -15.14 8.92 -23.96
N ARG A 42 -15.14 7.96 -23.03
CA ARG A 42 -16.33 7.44 -22.33
C ARG A 42 -16.45 7.98 -20.91
N GLY A 43 -15.64 8.97 -20.53
CA GLY A 43 -15.67 9.63 -19.23
C GLY A 43 -14.92 8.88 -18.12
N TYR A 44 -14.16 7.84 -18.44
CA TYR A 44 -13.24 7.22 -17.49
C TYR A 44 -12.03 8.13 -17.30
N HIS A 45 -11.41 8.09 -16.13
CA HIS A 45 -10.18 8.82 -15.85
C HIS A 45 -9.17 7.94 -15.12
N PRO A 46 -7.86 8.10 -15.38
CA PRO A 46 -6.84 7.39 -14.63
C PRO A 46 -6.91 7.87 -13.17
N GLU A 47 -6.92 6.92 -12.25
CA GLU A 47 -7.05 7.20 -10.82
C GLU A 47 -5.70 6.99 -10.15
N ARG A 48 -5.21 8.03 -9.46
CA ARG A 48 -3.94 7.94 -8.75
C ARG A 48 -4.10 7.08 -7.50
N VAL A 49 -3.30 6.03 -7.39
CA VAL A 49 -3.25 5.18 -6.20
C VAL A 49 -2.37 5.85 -5.14
N PRO A 50 -2.89 6.20 -3.95
CA PRO A 50 -2.15 6.98 -2.94
C PRO A 50 -0.97 6.22 -2.30
N ASN A 51 -0.91 4.91 -2.50
CA ASN A 51 -0.06 3.97 -1.78
C ASN A 51 0.98 3.31 -2.70
N ARG A 52 1.44 4.02 -3.73
CA ARG A 52 2.29 3.48 -4.81
C ARG A 52 3.72 3.13 -4.38
N ASP A 53 4.20 3.70 -3.28
CA ASP A 53 5.61 3.71 -2.87
C ASP A 53 6.25 2.33 -2.59
N HIS A 54 5.45 1.26 -2.59
CA HIS A 54 5.93 -0.11 -2.39
C HIS A 54 5.80 -1.01 -3.62
N ILE A 55 5.25 -0.49 -4.72
CA ILE A 55 5.20 -1.21 -6.00
C ILE A 55 6.54 -0.96 -6.69
N ALA A 56 7.62 -1.46 -6.09
CA ALA A 56 8.88 -1.58 -6.80
C ALA A 56 8.70 -2.77 -7.75
N CYS A 57 8.51 -2.50 -9.04
CA CYS A 57 8.66 -3.55 -10.04
C CYS A 57 10.16 -3.79 -10.17
N GLU A 58 10.72 -4.57 -9.26
CA GLU A 58 12.17 -4.81 -9.16
C GLU A 58 12.75 -5.25 -10.51
N ASP A 59 11.96 -6.02 -11.28
CA ASP A 59 12.38 -6.55 -12.57
C ASP A 59 12.06 -5.62 -13.77
N HIS A 60 11.11 -4.68 -13.63
CA HIS A 60 10.60 -3.87 -14.75
C HIS A 60 10.26 -2.41 -14.38
N PRO A 61 11.25 -1.61 -13.94
CA PRO A 61 11.01 -0.24 -13.50
C PRO A 61 10.37 0.62 -14.61
N GLY A 62 10.79 0.43 -15.86
CA GLY A 62 10.41 1.32 -16.96
C GLY A 62 8.92 1.37 -17.30
N LEU A 63 8.20 0.23 -17.26
CA LEU A 63 6.81 0.19 -17.69
C LEU A 63 5.88 0.83 -16.67
N CYS A 64 5.83 0.24 -15.47
CA CYS A 64 4.91 0.63 -14.41
C CYS A 64 5.21 2.02 -13.84
N GLU A 65 6.47 2.50 -13.88
CA GLU A 65 6.85 3.81 -13.33
C GLU A 65 6.29 4.99 -14.15
N ARG A 66 6.08 4.81 -15.45
CA ARG A 66 5.56 5.86 -16.35
C ARG A 66 4.07 6.17 -16.14
N HIS A 67 3.36 5.32 -15.40
CA HIS A 67 1.91 5.42 -15.20
C HIS A 67 1.59 5.69 -13.71
N PRO A 68 1.20 6.92 -13.32
CA PRO A 68 0.83 7.24 -11.93
C PRO A 68 -0.40 6.47 -11.43
N GLU A 69 -1.18 5.89 -12.34
CA GLU A 69 -2.32 5.02 -12.06
C GLU A 69 -1.96 3.55 -11.77
N THR A 70 -0.68 3.16 -11.77
CA THR A 70 -0.28 1.77 -11.47
C THR A 70 -0.61 1.34 -10.04
N TRP A 71 -1.24 0.17 -9.87
CA TRP A 71 -1.58 -0.44 -8.58
C TRP A 71 -0.76 -1.70 -8.23
N THR A 72 -0.43 -2.55 -9.19
CA THR A 72 0.41 -3.72 -8.93
C THR A 72 1.24 -4.07 -10.16
N CYS A 73 2.44 -4.58 -9.93
CA CYS A 73 3.15 -5.40 -10.92
C CYS A 73 2.64 -6.83 -10.73
N ASN A 74 2.44 -7.56 -11.82
CA ASN A 74 2.06 -8.96 -11.73
C ASN A 74 3.26 -9.81 -12.13
N ASP A 75 3.93 -10.36 -11.12
CA ASP A 75 5.16 -11.13 -11.29
C ASP A 75 4.90 -12.52 -11.90
N ASP A 76 3.65 -13.02 -11.82
CA ASP A 76 3.28 -14.35 -12.32
C ASP A 76 3.20 -14.40 -13.86
N THR A 77 2.99 -13.26 -14.51
CA THR A 77 2.79 -13.20 -15.95
C THR A 77 3.54 -12.00 -16.53
N GLU A 78 4.79 -12.24 -16.93
CA GLU A 78 5.59 -11.46 -17.90
C GLU A 78 5.23 -9.95 -17.97
N ASP A 79 6.03 -9.15 -17.27
CA ASP A 79 6.19 -7.70 -17.50
C ASP A 79 4.86 -6.93 -17.54
N SER A 80 3.91 -7.30 -16.68
CA SER A 80 2.58 -6.70 -16.67
C SER A 80 2.28 -5.84 -15.46
N CYS A 81 1.53 -4.76 -15.70
CA CYS A 81 1.08 -3.79 -14.72
C CYS A 81 -0.44 -3.70 -14.75
N ASP A 82 -1.08 -3.67 -13.59
CA ASP A 82 -2.49 -3.28 -13.47
C ASP A 82 -2.59 -1.78 -13.19
N LEU A 83 -3.33 -1.10 -14.07
CA LEU A 83 -3.55 0.34 -14.04
C LEU A 83 -4.99 0.64 -13.60
N VAL A 84 -5.16 1.59 -12.68
CA VAL A 84 -6.44 1.91 -12.06
C VAL A 84 -7.13 3.03 -12.80
N TRP A 85 -8.36 2.78 -13.22
CA TRP A 85 -9.23 3.76 -13.85
C TRP A 85 -10.53 3.87 -13.07
N ARG A 86 -11.07 5.09 -13.00
CA ARG A 86 -12.37 5.35 -12.40
C ARG A 86 -13.39 5.63 -13.50
N ALA A 87 -14.49 4.89 -13.46
CA ALA A 87 -15.61 5.04 -14.37
C ALA A 87 -16.49 6.24 -14.01
N PRO A 88 -17.39 6.68 -14.92
CA PRO A 88 -18.33 7.79 -14.65
C PRO A 88 -19.26 7.54 -13.45
N ASP A 89 -19.60 6.29 -13.18
CA ASP A 89 -20.43 5.87 -12.04
C ASP A 89 -19.61 5.69 -10.74
N ARG A 90 -18.32 6.06 -10.78
CA ARG A 90 -17.31 5.96 -9.72
C ARG A 90 -16.79 4.55 -9.42
N SER A 91 -17.26 3.53 -10.13
CA SER A 91 -16.67 2.18 -10.02
C SER A 91 -15.21 2.19 -10.47
N VAL A 92 -14.41 1.31 -9.87
CA VAL A 92 -13.00 1.17 -10.23
C VAL A 92 -12.85 0.02 -11.23
N VAL A 93 -12.05 0.25 -12.26
CA VAL A 93 -11.69 -0.75 -13.26
C VAL A 93 -10.18 -0.88 -13.34
N LEU A 94 -9.74 -2.11 -13.58
CA LEU A 94 -8.33 -2.47 -13.71
C LEU A 94 -8.04 -2.75 -15.18
N VAL A 95 -7.03 -2.07 -15.69
CA VAL A 95 -6.49 -2.23 -17.04
C VAL A 95 -5.13 -2.91 -16.92
N SER A 96 -5.06 -4.17 -17.29
CA SER A 96 -3.81 -4.92 -17.33
C SER A 96 -3.08 -4.63 -18.65
N VAL A 97 -1.83 -4.20 -18.56
CA VAL A 97 -0.96 -3.95 -19.72
C VAL A 97 0.35 -4.72 -19.58
N SER A 98 0.95 -5.16 -20.69
CA SER A 98 2.29 -5.77 -20.70
C SER A 98 3.25 -5.01 -21.59
N ASP A 99 4.54 -5.07 -21.25
CA ASP A 99 5.60 -4.80 -22.22
C ASP A 99 5.84 -6.07 -23.06
N ARG A 100 5.88 -5.92 -24.37
CA ARG A 100 6.20 -7.01 -25.30
C ARG A 100 7.34 -6.64 -26.26
N GLY A 101 8.19 -5.71 -25.84
CA GLY A 101 9.30 -5.19 -26.66
C GLY A 101 8.84 -4.28 -27.81
N GLY A 102 7.61 -3.79 -27.76
CA GLY A 102 7.04 -2.84 -28.72
C GLY A 102 7.24 -1.38 -28.32
N PRO A 103 6.86 -0.42 -29.19
CA PRO A 103 6.98 1.01 -28.89
C PRO A 103 6.02 1.51 -27.80
N ALA A 104 5.02 0.71 -27.43
CA ALA A 104 4.05 1.00 -26.38
C ALA A 104 3.61 -0.29 -25.70
N PRO A 105 3.23 -0.24 -24.41
CA PRO A 105 2.62 -1.37 -23.75
C PRO A 105 1.29 -1.72 -24.39
N VAL A 106 0.94 -2.99 -24.34
CA VAL A 106 -0.24 -3.52 -25.00
C VAL A 106 -1.25 -4.00 -23.97
N PHE A 107 -2.53 -3.81 -24.31
CA PHE A 107 -3.66 -4.19 -23.49
C PHE A 107 -3.84 -5.70 -23.45
N ASN A 108 -4.00 -6.20 -22.24
CA ASN A 108 -4.36 -7.58 -21.98
C ASN A 108 -5.83 -7.70 -21.57
N ARG A 109 -6.23 -6.95 -20.54
CA ARG A 109 -7.54 -7.16 -19.89
C ARG A 109 -8.08 -5.87 -19.30
N LEU A 110 -9.40 -5.72 -19.38
CA LEU A 110 -10.17 -4.73 -18.63
C LEU A 110 -11.16 -5.51 -17.75
N ARG A 111 -11.24 -5.17 -16.47
CA ARG A 111 -12.25 -5.73 -15.57
C ARG A 111 -12.66 -4.74 -14.50
N ALA A 112 -13.83 -4.95 -13.91
CA ALA A 112 -14.20 -4.27 -12.67
C ALA A 112 -13.30 -4.76 -11.52
N ALA A 113 -12.89 -3.84 -10.66
CA ALA A 113 -12.26 -4.18 -9.40
C ALA A 113 -13.31 -4.78 -8.45
N THR A 114 -12.89 -5.74 -7.65
CA THR A 114 -13.69 -6.22 -6.51
C THR A 114 -13.61 -5.21 -5.38
N ARG A 115 -14.60 -5.24 -4.48
CA ARG A 115 -14.61 -4.37 -3.29
C ARG A 115 -13.35 -4.51 -2.44
N ALA A 116 -12.82 -5.73 -2.30
CA ALA A 116 -11.60 -5.97 -1.54
C ALA A 116 -10.38 -5.32 -2.20
N GLU A 117 -10.30 -5.33 -3.53
CA GLU A 117 -9.24 -4.65 -4.28
C GLU A 117 -9.38 -3.13 -4.19
N GLU A 118 -10.60 -2.59 -4.31
CA GLU A 118 -10.86 -1.15 -4.09
C GLU A 118 -10.44 -0.71 -2.69
N ASP A 119 -10.82 -1.49 -1.67
CA ASP A 119 -10.38 -1.24 -0.30
C ASP A 119 -8.86 -1.31 -0.21
N ALA A 120 -8.17 -2.29 -0.81
CA ALA A 120 -6.71 -2.36 -0.79
C ALA A 120 -6.03 -1.17 -1.50
N MET A 121 -6.55 -0.72 -2.63
CA MET A 121 -6.04 0.42 -3.40
C MET A 121 -6.15 1.74 -2.62
N PHE A 122 -7.32 2.00 -2.03
CA PHE A 122 -7.69 3.32 -1.53
C PHE A 122 -7.76 3.41 -0.01
N LYS A 123 -7.62 2.30 0.72
CA LYS A 123 -7.51 2.34 2.17
C LYS A 123 -6.30 3.20 2.53
N PRO A 124 -6.51 4.32 3.25
CA PRO A 124 -5.40 5.14 3.70
C PRO A 124 -4.44 4.26 4.49
N ARG A 125 -3.18 4.22 4.08
CA ARG A 125 -2.17 3.55 4.90
C ARG A 125 -2.16 4.21 6.27
N PRO A 126 -1.92 3.43 7.34
CA PRO A 126 -1.44 4.01 8.60
C PRO A 126 -0.37 5.06 8.29
N GLN A 127 -0.61 6.34 8.56
CA GLN A 127 0.51 7.29 8.57
C GLN A 127 1.32 6.99 9.83
N LEU A 128 2.58 6.63 9.65
CA LEU A 128 3.51 6.56 10.77
C LEU A 128 3.82 7.98 11.24
N PRO A 129 4.17 8.16 12.53
CA PRO A 129 4.72 9.42 12.98
C PRO A 129 6.04 9.68 12.25
N ASP A 130 6.25 10.90 11.77
CA ASP A 130 7.57 11.32 11.30
C ASP A 130 8.49 11.52 12.50
N PHE A 131 9.68 10.93 12.42
CA PHE A 131 10.72 11.10 13.41
C PHE A 131 11.95 11.72 12.77
N ARG A 132 12.55 12.68 13.47
CA ARG A 132 13.85 13.21 13.05
C ARG A 132 14.90 12.11 13.10
N SER A 133 15.86 12.14 12.19
CA SER A 133 17.01 11.23 12.25
C SER A 133 17.70 11.31 13.62
N LYS A 134 18.25 10.19 14.10
CA LYS A 134 18.87 10.07 15.43
C LYS A 134 17.91 10.25 16.61
N THR A 135 16.60 10.17 16.39
CA THR A 135 15.64 10.09 17.52
C THR A 135 15.93 8.82 18.33
N PRO A 136 16.08 8.91 19.66
CA PRO A 136 16.31 7.72 20.48
C PRO A 136 15.14 6.74 20.40
N TYR A 137 15.42 5.44 20.25
CA TYR A 137 14.38 4.41 20.15
C TYR A 137 13.30 4.47 21.25
N PRO A 138 13.61 4.71 22.54
CA PRO A 138 12.57 4.83 23.56
C PRO A 138 11.56 5.96 23.30
N VAL A 139 11.96 7.04 22.60
CA VAL A 139 11.07 8.12 22.19
C VAL A 139 10.15 7.64 21.06
N VAL A 140 10.72 6.95 20.07
CA VAL A 140 9.99 6.32 18.96
C VAL A 140 8.93 5.35 19.48
N ARG A 141 9.35 4.39 20.30
CA ARG A 141 8.49 3.40 20.94
C ARG A 141 7.29 4.04 21.65
N ARG A 142 7.52 5.09 22.45
CA ARG A 142 6.44 5.79 23.16
C ARG A 142 5.47 6.48 22.20
N ALA A 143 5.97 7.06 21.11
CA ALA A 143 5.12 7.69 20.11
C ALA A 143 4.25 6.68 19.36
N LEU A 144 4.81 5.53 18.97
CA LEU A 144 4.04 4.42 18.38
C LEU A 144 2.95 3.92 19.34
N ILE A 145 3.29 3.72 20.62
CA ILE A 145 2.30 3.32 21.64
C ILE A 145 1.15 4.34 21.75
N ARG A 146 1.45 5.64 21.73
CA ARG A 146 0.42 6.70 21.75
C ARG A 146 -0.49 6.69 20.52
N GLN A 147 -0.01 6.18 19.39
CA GLN A 147 -0.80 6.01 18.16
C GLN A 147 -1.54 4.67 18.10
N GLY A 148 -1.58 3.91 19.20
CA GLY A 148 -2.31 2.65 19.27
C GLY A 148 -1.55 1.46 18.72
N TYR A 149 -0.23 1.57 18.55
CA TYR A 149 0.63 0.40 18.32
C TYR A 149 0.97 -0.30 19.63
N ARG A 150 1.17 -1.61 19.56
CA ARG A 150 1.67 -2.43 20.67
C ARG A 150 2.97 -3.12 20.24
N PRO A 151 3.97 -3.18 21.14
CA PRO A 151 5.13 -4.05 20.99
C PRO A 151 4.65 -5.46 20.63
N GLN A 152 5.13 -6.02 19.53
CA GLN A 152 4.81 -7.39 19.12
C GLN A 152 5.91 -8.30 19.68
N PRO A 153 5.69 -9.04 20.78
CA PRO A 153 6.67 -10.00 21.24
C PRO A 153 6.87 -11.07 20.17
N LEU A 154 8.14 -11.43 19.97
CA LEU A 154 8.55 -12.49 19.06
C LEU A 154 9.15 -13.62 19.90
N ASP A 155 8.70 -14.84 19.65
CA ASP A 155 9.08 -16.01 20.46
C ASP A 155 10.56 -16.40 20.28
N GLN A 156 11.19 -15.93 19.19
CA GLN A 156 12.58 -16.16 18.85
C GLN A 156 13.19 -14.87 18.27
N ALA A 157 13.79 -14.05 19.13
CA ALA A 157 14.60 -12.92 18.68
C ALA A 157 16.01 -13.41 18.35
N ASP A 158 16.53 -13.08 17.16
CA ASP A 158 17.91 -13.40 16.79
C ASP A 158 18.87 -12.37 17.37
N CYS A 159 19.31 -12.64 18.61
CA CYS A 159 20.09 -11.73 19.40
C CYS A 159 21.58 -12.06 19.32
N ALA A 160 22.36 -11.14 18.74
CA ALA A 160 23.81 -11.18 18.88
C ALA A 160 24.22 -11.15 20.36
N SER A 161 25.24 -11.95 20.72
CA SER A 161 25.69 -12.13 22.11
C SER A 161 26.11 -10.82 22.81
N ASN A 162 26.56 -9.83 22.05
CA ASN A 162 26.91 -8.49 22.58
C ASN A 162 25.70 -7.55 22.76
N ARG A 163 24.48 -8.01 22.51
CA ARG A 163 23.23 -7.21 22.56
C ARG A 163 22.12 -7.84 23.41
N GLU A 164 22.42 -8.87 24.19
CA GLU A 164 21.45 -9.57 25.04
C GLU A 164 20.66 -8.65 25.99
N GLU A 165 21.26 -7.55 26.48
CA GLU A 165 20.55 -6.57 27.30
C GLU A 165 19.42 -5.87 26.54
N VAL A 166 19.65 -5.51 25.27
CA VAL A 166 18.64 -4.85 24.43
C VAL A 166 17.47 -5.79 24.20
N CYS A 167 17.75 -7.04 23.85
CA CYS A 167 16.72 -8.06 23.64
C CYS A 167 15.91 -8.35 24.89
N ARG A 168 16.56 -8.47 26.06
CA ARG A 168 15.84 -8.66 27.34
C ARG A 168 14.98 -7.45 27.69
N ARG A 169 15.40 -6.25 27.34
CA ARG A 169 14.69 -5.00 27.65
C ARG A 169 13.50 -4.72 26.74
N PHE A 170 13.58 -5.13 25.48
CA PHE A 170 12.59 -4.84 24.44
C PHE A 170 12.08 -6.14 23.83
N PRO A 171 10.96 -6.71 24.34
CA PRO A 171 10.41 -7.96 23.83
C PRO A 171 9.97 -7.89 22.36
N GLU A 172 9.76 -6.69 21.82
CA GLU A 172 9.48 -6.45 20.40
C GLU A 172 10.69 -6.51 19.47
N ASN A 173 11.87 -6.82 20.00
CA ASN A 173 13.07 -6.99 19.21
C ASN A 173 12.95 -8.26 18.35
N GLU A 174 13.16 -8.11 17.05
CA GLU A 174 13.21 -9.23 16.11
C GLU A 174 14.63 -9.72 15.89
N SER A 175 15.55 -8.77 15.68
CA SER A 175 16.94 -9.06 15.42
C SER A 175 17.84 -7.91 15.87
N CYS A 176 19.07 -8.23 16.26
CA CYS A 176 20.14 -7.24 16.42
C CYS A 176 21.43 -7.72 15.77
N SER A 177 22.00 -6.89 14.90
CA SER A 177 23.33 -7.13 14.34
C SER A 177 24.43 -6.86 15.36
N GLY A 178 25.38 -7.80 15.45
CA GLY A 178 26.57 -7.67 16.28
C GLY A 178 27.75 -6.94 15.62
N THR A 179 27.70 -6.67 14.31
CA THR A 179 28.86 -6.20 13.54
C THR A 179 28.85 -4.68 13.36
N GLY A 180 29.71 -3.98 14.12
CA GLY A 180 30.17 -2.59 13.88
C GLY A 180 29.16 -1.45 13.99
N VAL A 181 27.93 -1.61 13.49
CA VAL A 181 26.86 -0.60 13.45
C VAL A 181 25.68 -0.97 14.35
N GLY A 182 25.67 -2.17 14.94
CA GLY A 182 24.76 -2.51 16.04
C GLY A 182 23.28 -2.27 15.78
N SER A 183 22.82 -2.46 14.54
CA SER A 183 21.42 -2.20 14.19
C SER A 183 20.50 -3.21 14.85
N CYS A 184 19.28 -2.78 15.17
CA CYS A 184 18.25 -3.65 15.72
C CYS A 184 16.93 -3.34 15.02
N LEU A 185 16.18 -4.40 14.73
CA LEU A 185 14.84 -4.34 14.16
C LEU A 185 13.81 -4.59 15.27
N PHE A 186 12.82 -3.72 15.35
CA PHE A 186 11.74 -3.85 16.34
C PHE A 186 10.38 -3.82 15.65
N VAL A 187 9.48 -4.73 16.06
CA VAL A 187 8.19 -4.94 15.41
C VAL A 187 7.04 -4.48 16.30
N PHE A 188 6.16 -3.68 15.73
CA PHE A 188 4.95 -3.20 16.40
C PHE A 188 3.72 -3.59 15.60
N ARG A 189 2.62 -3.85 16.31
CA ARG A 189 1.32 -4.13 15.71
C ARG A 189 0.30 -3.07 16.12
N ARG A 190 -0.38 -2.46 15.16
CA ARG A 190 -1.47 -1.52 15.44
C ARG A 190 -2.71 -2.25 15.91
N VAL A 191 -3.33 -1.78 16.99
CA VAL A 191 -4.49 -2.45 17.61
C VAL A 191 -5.73 -2.35 16.74
N SER A 192 -5.92 -1.26 15.99
CA SER A 192 -7.15 -0.99 15.25
C SER A 192 -7.37 -1.92 14.06
N ASP A 193 -6.31 -2.29 13.34
CA ASP A 193 -6.39 -3.01 12.07
C ASP A 193 -5.27 -4.03 11.87
N GLY A 194 -4.41 -4.22 12.87
CA GLY A 194 -3.34 -5.21 12.85
C GLY A 194 -2.11 -4.82 12.05
N ALA A 195 -2.05 -3.62 11.46
CA ALA A 195 -0.91 -3.15 10.65
C ALA A 195 0.43 -3.30 11.38
N LEU A 196 1.47 -3.73 10.67
CA LEU A 196 2.80 -3.86 11.25
C LEU A 196 3.64 -2.62 10.96
N ALA A 197 4.39 -2.19 11.96
CA ALA A 197 5.41 -1.17 11.84
C ALA A 197 6.74 -1.74 12.31
N GLU A 198 7.72 -1.69 11.42
CA GLU A 198 9.09 -2.09 11.69
C GLU A 198 9.93 -0.85 11.94
N VAL A 199 10.75 -0.90 12.98
CA VAL A 199 11.64 0.19 13.38
C VAL A 199 13.06 -0.32 13.32
N GLU A 200 13.86 0.24 12.43
CA GLU A 200 15.28 -0.05 12.38
C GLU A 200 16.07 1.08 13.07
N THR A 201 16.86 0.69 14.06
CA THR A 201 17.87 1.57 14.66
C THR A 201 19.23 1.31 14.05
N ALA A 202 20.06 2.34 13.89
CA ALA A 202 21.48 2.16 13.59
C ALA A 202 22.33 2.80 14.68
N ASP A 203 23.27 2.04 15.22
CA ASP A 203 24.17 2.44 16.30
C ASP A 203 25.57 2.72 15.71
N ARG A 204 25.82 3.97 15.28
CA ARG A 204 27.17 4.40 14.89
C ARG A 204 28.03 4.80 16.10
N GLY A 205 27.92 4.09 17.24
CA GLY A 205 28.73 4.33 18.44
C GLY A 205 28.23 5.44 19.36
N VAL A 206 26.92 5.71 19.37
CA VAL A 206 26.23 6.67 20.27
C VAL A 206 24.75 6.23 20.42
N PRO A 207 24.04 6.58 21.52
CA PRO A 207 22.87 5.84 21.98
C PRO A 207 21.78 5.69 20.90
N LEU A 208 21.46 4.42 20.56
CA LEU A 208 20.36 3.93 19.72
C LEU A 208 19.60 5.02 18.93
N GLY A 209 20.18 5.47 17.83
CA GLY A 209 19.56 6.41 16.91
C GLY A 209 18.68 5.70 15.88
N PHE A 210 17.49 6.26 15.62
CA PHE A 210 16.57 5.80 14.59
C PHE A 210 17.03 6.17 13.16
N HIS A 211 16.89 5.24 12.20
CA HIS A 211 17.30 5.42 10.80
C HIS A 211 16.26 5.06 9.72
N GLY A 212 15.22 4.27 9.99
CA GLY A 212 14.18 3.98 8.98
C GLY A 212 12.99 3.19 9.52
N PHE A 213 11.80 3.41 8.92
CA PHE A 213 10.58 2.65 9.20
C PHE A 213 10.11 1.95 7.93
N PHE A 214 9.56 0.75 8.10
CA PHE A 214 8.80 0.06 7.08
C PHE A 214 7.40 -0.27 7.62
N LEU A 215 6.37 0.01 6.82
CA LEU A 215 5.00 -0.41 7.08
C LEU A 215 4.72 -1.66 6.25
N MET A 216 4.39 -2.76 6.93
CA MET A 216 3.94 -3.98 6.27
C MET A 216 2.44 -4.15 6.43
N ASP A 217 1.76 -4.52 5.35
CA ASP A 217 0.37 -4.97 5.42
C ASP A 217 0.32 -6.29 6.22
N PRO A 218 -0.67 -6.49 7.11
CA PRO A 218 -0.87 -7.76 7.81
C PRO A 218 -0.97 -8.99 6.89
N ALA A 219 -1.41 -8.81 5.64
CA ALA A 219 -1.43 -9.85 4.62
C ALA A 219 -0.01 -10.26 4.18
N ASP A 220 0.88 -9.29 3.95
CA ASP A 220 2.26 -9.51 3.52
C ASP A 220 3.14 -10.08 4.65
N ALA A 221 2.81 -9.73 5.90
CA ALA A 221 3.45 -10.27 7.09
C ALA A 221 3.27 -11.80 7.25
N ARG A 222 2.19 -12.36 6.67
CA ARG A 222 1.98 -13.82 6.64
C ARG A 222 2.87 -14.49 5.59
N SER A 223 3.17 -13.80 4.49
CA SER A 223 4.05 -14.28 3.42
C SER A 223 5.52 -14.31 3.85
N LEU A 224 5.98 -13.33 4.65
CA LEU A 224 7.31 -13.36 5.27
C LEU A 224 7.48 -14.46 6.32
N LYS A 225 6.44 -14.77 7.11
CA LYS A 225 6.46 -15.95 8.01
C LYS A 225 6.48 -17.29 7.27
N LEU A 226 6.13 -17.33 5.99
CA LEU A 226 6.18 -18.52 5.14
C LEU A 226 7.42 -18.55 4.22
N ALA A 227 8.11 -17.43 4.03
CA ALA A 227 9.33 -17.34 3.24
C ALA A 227 10.57 -17.77 4.06
N GLN A 228 10.71 -19.09 4.14
CA GLN A 228 11.94 -19.87 4.33
C GLN A 228 12.60 -19.94 5.73
N PRO A 229 12.73 -21.16 6.30
CA PRO A 229 13.85 -21.47 7.18
C PRO A 229 15.14 -21.45 6.34
N ARG A 230 16.02 -20.48 6.58
CA ARG A 230 17.41 -20.61 6.13
C ARG A 230 18.09 -21.68 7.00
N ARG A 231 18.48 -22.78 6.35
CA ARG A 231 19.31 -23.84 6.94
C ARG A 231 20.70 -23.34 7.25
#